data_AF-A0A7Y0X9L8-F1
#
_entry.id   AF-A0A7Y0X9L8-F1
#
_cell.length_a   1.000
_cell.length_b   1.000
_cell.length_c   1.000
_cell.angle_alpha   90.00
_cell.angle_beta   90.00
_cell.angle_gamma   90.00
#
_symmetry.space_group_name_H-M   'P 1'
#
loop_
_entity.id
_entity.type
_entity.pdbx_description
1 polymer ?
#
loop_
_entity_poly.entity_id
_entity_poly.type
_entity_poly.pdbx_seq_one_letter_code
_entity_poly.pdbx_strand_id
1 'polypeptide(L)'
;VDKQRSEGFVQALQHHGFEIAFHARGDFTIDSGYSLAKQHLTENRKLDGLFCATDRIAIGAMRAIQEIGLTPGKDVLVLGVGDDELASVCTPTLST
;
A
#
# COMPACT_ATOMS: atom_id res chain seq x y z
N VAL A 1 -1.84 -11.21 -1.99
CA VAL A 1 -1.49 -10.83 -3.38
C VAL A 1 -1.52 -12.10 -4.20
N ASP A 2 -2.26 -12.11 -5.32
CA ASP A 2 -2.14 -13.20 -6.30
C ASP A 2 -0.66 -13.29 -6.72
N LYS A 3 -0.08 -14.49 -6.73
CA LYS A 3 1.38 -14.71 -6.89
C LYS A 3 1.95 -13.88 -8.04
N GLN A 4 1.19 -13.78 -9.13
CA GLN A 4 1.53 -13.02 -10.33
C GLN A 4 1.64 -11.50 -10.10
N ARG A 5 0.76 -10.90 -9.28
CA ARG A 5 0.82 -9.45 -8.98
C ARG A 5 2.06 -9.10 -8.17
N SER A 6 2.46 -9.95 -7.23
CA SER A 6 3.68 -9.75 -6.43
C SER A 6 4.92 -9.89 -7.31
N GLU A 7 4.97 -10.95 -8.12
CA GLU A 7 6.08 -11.19 -9.06
C GLU A 7 6.21 -10.05 -10.08
N GLY A 8 5.10 -9.58 -10.66
CA GLY A 8 5.11 -8.46 -11.61
C GLY A 8 5.61 -7.17 -10.99
N PHE A 9 5.21 -6.87 -9.75
CA PHE A 9 5.69 -5.69 -9.02
C PHE A 9 7.21 -5.77 -8.75
N VAL A 10 7.68 -6.92 -8.25
CA VAL A 10 9.12 -7.12 -8.01
C VAL A 10 9.93 -7.00 -9.29
N GLN A 11 9.45 -7.59 -10.40
CA GLN A 11 10.10 -7.45 -11.71
C GLN A 11 10.16 -6.00 -12.18
N ALA A 12 9.08 -5.23 -12.00
CA ALA A 12 9.03 -3.82 -12.37
C ALA A 12 10.01 -2.97 -11.56
N LEU A 13 10.13 -3.22 -10.25
CA LEU A 13 11.12 -2.55 -9.40
C LEU A 13 12.54 -2.89 -9.84
N GLN A 14 12.84 -4.18 -10.03
CA GLN A 14 14.17 -4.65 -10.46
C GLN A 14 14.57 -4.05 -11.81
N HIS A 15 13.63 -3.95 -12.76
CA HIS A 15 13.88 -3.33 -14.06
C HIS A 15 14.34 -1.88 -13.95
N HIS A 16 13.88 -1.15 -12.93
CA HIS A 16 14.25 0.24 -12.66
C HIS A 16 15.38 0.38 -11.63
N GLY A 17 16.01 -0.73 -11.21
CA GLY A 17 17.12 -0.72 -10.25
C GLY A 17 16.70 -0.52 -8.79
N PHE A 18 15.43 -0.78 -8.46
CA PHE A 18 14.93 -0.76 -7.09
C PHE A 18 14.79 -2.15 -6.50
N GLU A 19 14.95 -2.24 -5.18
CA GLU A 19 14.68 -3.45 -4.40
C GLU A 19 13.41 -3.28 -3.58
N ILE A 20 12.70 -4.39 -3.35
CA ILE A 20 11.52 -4.38 -2.48
C ILE A 20 11.96 -4.28 -1.02
N ALA A 21 11.49 -3.26 -0.31
CA ALA A 21 11.84 -3.06 1.10
C ALA A 21 11.20 -4.10 2.03
N PHE A 22 9.98 -4.54 1.73
CA PHE A 22 9.30 -5.62 2.45
C PHE A 22 8.17 -6.22 1.61
N HIS A 23 7.77 -7.45 1.94
CA HIS A 23 6.58 -8.09 1.41
C HIS A 23 5.80 -8.76 2.54
N ALA A 24 4.55 -8.34 2.74
CA ALA A 24 3.69 -8.82 3.81
C ALA A 24 2.43 -9.49 3.24
N ARG A 25 1.94 -10.52 3.94
CA ARG A 25 0.69 -11.19 3.62
C ARG A 25 -0.34 -10.89 4.71
N GLY A 26 -1.44 -10.29 4.31
CA GLY A 26 -2.59 -10.04 5.16
C GLY A 26 -3.88 -10.56 4.53
N ASP A 27 -4.98 -10.36 5.25
CA ASP A 27 -6.32 -10.60 4.75
C ASP A 27 -6.76 -9.46 3.83
N PHE A 28 -7.74 -9.69 2.96
CA PHE A 28 -8.27 -8.68 2.03
C PHE A 28 -9.19 -7.66 2.71
N THR A 29 -8.80 -7.20 3.91
CA THR A 29 -9.58 -6.30 4.76
C THR A 29 -8.85 -4.98 5.00
N ILE A 30 -9.63 -3.95 5.35
CA ILE A 30 -9.11 -2.63 5.72
C ILE A 30 -8.24 -2.74 6.99
N ASP A 31 -8.70 -3.49 8.00
CA ASP A 31 -7.97 -3.62 9.26
C ASP A 31 -6.62 -4.32 9.10
N SER A 32 -6.54 -5.32 8.20
CA SER A 32 -5.27 -5.97 7.88
C SER A 32 -4.30 -5.01 7.20
N GLY A 33 -4.78 -4.23 6.22
CA GLY A 33 -3.98 -3.20 5.56
C GLY A 33 -3.46 -2.14 6.52
N TYR A 34 -4.31 -1.65 7.42
CA TYR A 34 -3.92 -0.70 8.47
C TYR A 34 -2.82 -1.26 9.37
N SER A 35 -3.01 -2.47 9.89
CA SER A 35 -2.10 -3.06 10.89
C SER A 35 -0.72 -3.31 10.29
N LEU A 36 -0.67 -3.90 9.08
CA LEU A 36 0.58 -4.19 8.38
C LEU A 36 1.32 -2.92 7.95
N ALA A 37 0.60 -1.95 7.39
CA ALA A 37 1.20 -0.67 6.99
C ALA A 37 1.76 0.07 8.22
N LYS A 38 1.00 0.14 9.31
CA LYS A 38 1.43 0.81 10.55
C LYS A 38 2.69 0.17 11.12
N GLN A 39 2.77 -1.16 11.14
CA GLN A 39 3.97 -1.88 11.57
C GLN A 39 5.19 -1.46 10.73
N HIS A 40 5.13 -1.67 9.41
CA HIS A 40 6.29 -1.46 8.55
C HIS A 40 6.70 0.01 8.39
N LEU A 41 5.73 0.94 8.36
CA LEU A 41 6.02 2.37 8.33
C LEU A 41 6.63 2.88 9.64
N THR A 42 6.36 2.21 10.76
CA THR A 42 6.98 2.52 12.06
C THR A 42 8.39 1.95 12.15
N GLU A 43 8.61 0.74 11.63
CA GLU A 43 9.94 0.11 11.54
C GLU A 43 10.87 0.85 10.56
N ASN A 44 10.33 1.34 9.43
CA ASN A 44 11.08 2.04 8.41
C ASN A 44 10.36 3.30 7.91
N ARG A 45 10.71 4.43 8.51
CA ARG A 45 10.17 5.76 8.13
C ARG A 45 10.64 6.28 6.75
N LYS A 46 11.52 5.55 6.06
CA LYS A 46 11.97 5.92 4.70
C LYS A 46 11.11 5.30 3.59
N LEU A 47 10.15 4.44 3.94
CA LEU A 47 9.21 3.90 2.96
C LEU A 47 8.39 5.04 2.35
N ASP A 48 8.43 5.15 1.04
CA ASP A 48 7.80 6.21 0.25
C ASP A 48 6.65 5.69 -0.63
N GLY A 49 6.43 4.38 -0.67
CA GLY A 49 5.42 3.75 -1.52
C GLY A 49 4.92 2.41 -1.00
N LEU A 50 3.62 2.16 -1.18
CA LEU A 50 2.93 0.90 -0.86
C LEU A 50 2.12 0.43 -2.08
N PHE A 51 2.39 -0.80 -2.53
CA PHE A 51 1.57 -1.50 -3.51
C PHE A 51 0.71 -2.56 -2.80
N CYS A 52 -0.60 -2.40 -2.84
CA CYS A 52 -1.55 -3.20 -2.07
C CYS A 52 -2.32 -4.16 -2.98
N ALA A 53 -2.62 -5.35 -2.46
CA ALA A 53 -3.28 -6.40 -3.24
C ALA A 53 -4.71 -6.06 -3.67
N THR A 54 -5.38 -5.21 -2.88
CA THR A 54 -6.76 -4.74 -3.07
C THR A 54 -6.90 -3.31 -2.58
N ASP A 55 -7.94 -2.61 -3.05
CA ASP A 55 -8.25 -1.25 -2.60
C ASP A 55 -8.60 -1.18 -1.12
N ARG A 56 -9.25 -2.22 -0.58
CA ARG A 56 -9.54 -2.30 0.86
C ARG A 56 -8.28 -2.30 1.71
N ILE A 57 -7.26 -3.05 1.30
CA ILE A 57 -5.95 -3.05 1.98
C ILE A 57 -5.31 -1.65 1.85
N ALA A 58 -5.34 -1.06 0.65
CA ALA A 58 -4.79 0.27 0.40
C ALA A 58 -5.44 1.35 1.28
N ILE A 59 -6.77 1.36 1.39
CA ILE A 59 -7.50 2.29 2.26
C ILE A 59 -7.08 2.12 3.73
N GLY A 60 -6.90 0.89 4.19
CA GLY A 60 -6.35 0.61 5.52
C GLY A 60 -4.95 1.21 5.69
N ALA A 61 -4.09 1.03 4.69
CA ALA A 61 -2.74 1.59 4.69
C ALA A 61 -2.74 3.13 4.71
N MET A 62 -3.61 3.77 3.93
CA MET A 62 -3.78 5.24 3.94
C MET A 62 -4.14 5.76 5.33
N ARG A 63 -5.05 5.07 6.04
CA ARG A 63 -5.40 5.39 7.42
C ARG A 63 -4.19 5.27 8.35
N ALA A 64 -3.37 4.23 8.20
CA ALA A 64 -2.16 4.05 8.99
C ALA A 64 -1.14 5.18 8.73
N ILE A 65 -0.94 5.56 7.46
CA ILE A 65 -0.07 6.68 7.05
C ILE A 65 -0.51 7.99 7.72
N GLN A 66 -1.81 8.30 7.68
CA GLN A 66 -2.38 9.49 8.32
C GLN A 66 -2.15 9.48 9.84
N GLU A 67 -2.37 8.34 10.49
CA GLU A 67 -2.26 8.24 11.95
C GLU A 67 -0.83 8.46 12.47
N ILE A 68 0.18 8.08 11.69
CA ILE A 68 1.58 8.32 12.03
C ILE A 68 2.06 9.74 11.66
N GLY A 69 1.15 10.61 11.23
CA GLY A 69 1.43 12.01 10.89
C GLY A 69 1.99 12.23 9.49
N LEU A 70 1.85 11.26 8.58
CA LEU A 70 2.23 11.37 7.17
C LEU A 70 1.00 11.56 6.28
N THR A 71 1.21 12.08 5.08
CA THR A 71 0.13 12.35 4.11
C THR A 71 0.14 11.27 3.01
N PRO A 72 -0.89 10.41 2.92
CA PRO A 72 -0.98 9.42 1.85
C PRO A 72 -1.09 10.11 0.49
N GLY A 73 -0.43 9.56 -0.53
CA GLY A 73 -0.35 10.15 -1.87
C GLY A 73 0.64 11.32 -1.99
N LYS A 74 1.28 11.75 -0.89
CA LYS A 74 2.29 12.80 -0.90
C LYS A 74 3.59 12.35 -0.23
N ASP A 75 3.52 11.97 1.05
CA ASP A 75 4.69 11.51 1.81
C ASP A 75 4.91 10.00 1.59
N VAL A 76 3.81 9.24 1.43
CA VAL A 76 3.82 7.82 1.06
C VAL A 76 2.80 7.59 -0.05
N LEU A 77 3.26 7.17 -1.22
CA LEU A 77 2.42 6.79 -2.36
C LEU A 77 1.67 5.50 -2.04
N VAL A 78 0.41 5.40 -2.46
CA VAL A 78 -0.41 4.20 -2.22
C VAL A 78 -1.12 3.82 -3.50
N LEU A 79 -0.99 2.56 -3.89
CA LEU A 79 -1.67 1.95 -5.03
C LEU A 79 -2.49 0.75 -4.57
N GLY A 80 -3.77 0.73 -4.92
CA GLY A 80 -4.66 -0.40 -4.77
C GLY A 80 -4.78 -1.20 -6.05
N VAL A 81 -5.69 -2.18 -6.05
CA VAL A 81 -6.10 -2.94 -7.25
C VAL A 81 -7.52 -3.43 -7.03
N GLY A 82 -8.45 -3.05 -7.90
CA GLY A 82 -9.79 -3.63 -7.88
C GLY A 82 -10.92 -2.69 -8.30
N ASP A 83 -10.65 -1.39 -8.40
CA ASP A 83 -11.64 -0.35 -8.68
C ASP A 83 -12.88 -0.43 -7.77
N ASP A 84 -12.67 -0.69 -6.46
CA ASP A 84 -13.71 -0.65 -5.44
C ASP A 84 -14.28 0.76 -5.37
N GLU A 85 -15.61 0.90 -5.25
CA GLU A 85 -16.30 2.19 -5.16
C GLU A 85 -15.67 3.09 -4.07
N LEU A 86 -15.22 2.48 -2.96
CA LEU A 86 -14.53 3.17 -1.87
C LEU A 86 -13.26 3.90 -2.31
N ALA A 87 -12.56 3.44 -3.35
CA ALA A 87 -11.36 4.07 -3.89
C ALA A 87 -11.66 5.47 -4.46
N SER A 88 -12.86 5.66 -5.03
CA SER A 88 -13.28 6.93 -5.64
C SER A 88 -13.81 7.95 -4.63
N VAL A 89 -14.23 7.50 -3.45
CA VAL A 89 -14.88 8.35 -2.43
C VAL A 89 -14.00 8.58 -1.18
N CYS A 90 -12.88 7.89 -1.05
CA CYS A 90 -11.92 8.15 0.02
C CYS A 90 -11.15 9.47 -0.22
N THR A 91 -10.50 9.98 0.83
CA THR A 91 -9.72 11.23 0.76
C THR A 91 -8.29 11.02 1.25
N PRO A 92 -7.27 11.28 0.41
CA PRO A 92 -7.38 11.53 -1.04
C PRO A 92 -7.99 10.33 -1.79
N THR A 93 -8.41 10.51 -3.04
CA THR A 93 -8.86 9.39 -3.87
C THR A 93 -7.72 8.41 -4.11
N LEU A 94 -8.03 7.12 -4.15
CA LEU A 94 -7.04 6.06 -4.33
C LEU A 94 -6.80 5.80 -5.84
N SER A 95 -5.53 5.64 -6.22
CA SER A 95 -5.15 5.08 -7.52
C SER A 95 -5.22 3.56 -7.45
N THR A 96 -5.88 2.94 -8.43
CA THR A 96 -6.25 1.51 -8.49
C THR A 96 -6.02 0.93 -9.87
#